data_AF-B8CSL4-F1
#
_entry.id   AF-B8CSL4-F1
#
_cell.length_a   1.000
_cell.length_b   1.000
_cell.length_c   1.000
_cell.angle_alpha   90.00
_cell.angle_beta   90.00
_cell.angle_gamma   90.00
#
_symmetry.space_group_name_H-M   'P 1'
#
loop_
_entity.id
_entity.type
_entity.pdbx_description
1 polymer ?
#
loop_
_entity_poly.entity_id
_entity_poly.type
_entity_poly.pdbx_seq_one_letter_code
_entity_poly.pdbx_strand_id
1 'polypeptide(L)'
;MKFTIIVFLVLLSLPAFAGKYSGCEDPQYKAYVAKRLAFYEKSYKEHYDKALNELDDSPYENMGLSEKRRFLNSNIVLSARFDSKEVALKNINRIELIQEDMPFYIKSGDIPHLVNIARGWIALNEGDEEAAIGYLLDSTNTNGSPVLGSFGPDKTLIRVLYQQGHNDAVLEYLKSSELFWNTESAKSYIEVWRKMIKNNCAIQFQFYDTTSIKELGL
;
A
#
# COMPACT_ATOMS: atom_id res chain seq x y z
N MET A 1 -30.53 36.71 -2.91
CA MET A 1 -30.48 35.61 -1.92
C MET A 1 -29.07 35.07 -1.90
N LYS A 2 -28.37 35.18 -0.76
CA LYS A 2 -27.00 34.69 -0.57
C LYS A 2 -27.05 33.17 -0.33
N PHE A 3 -26.25 32.39 -1.05
CA PHE A 3 -25.91 31.03 -0.64
C PHE A 3 -24.43 30.98 -0.29
N THR A 4 -24.16 31.12 0.99
CA THR A 4 -22.84 30.87 1.57
C THR A 4 -22.66 29.36 1.63
N ILE A 5 -21.82 28.81 0.75
CA ILE A 5 -21.42 27.40 0.82
C ILE A 5 -20.45 27.28 2.01
N ILE A 6 -20.96 26.77 3.12
CA ILE A 6 -20.13 26.38 4.27
C ILE A 6 -19.53 25.02 3.93
N VAL A 7 -18.27 25.01 3.53
CA VAL A 7 -17.46 23.80 3.43
C VAL A 7 -17.20 23.32 4.85
N PHE A 8 -17.93 22.29 5.29
CA PHE A 8 -17.60 21.56 6.50
C PHE A 8 -16.32 20.76 6.24
N LEU A 9 -15.19 21.36 6.56
CA LEU A 9 -13.91 20.68 6.65
C LEU A 9 -13.98 19.81 7.92
N VAL A 10 -14.46 18.57 7.77
CA VAL A 10 -14.46 17.59 8.87
C VAL A 10 -13.02 17.17 9.10
N LEU A 11 -12.30 17.98 9.89
CA LEU A 11 -11.11 17.55 10.61
C LEU A 11 -11.57 16.47 11.58
N LEU A 12 -11.48 15.21 11.18
CA LEU A 12 -11.41 14.08 12.11
C LEU A 12 -10.09 14.19 12.90
N SER A 13 -10.01 15.22 13.74
CA SER A 13 -9.14 15.21 14.91
C SER A 13 -9.77 14.23 15.88
N LEU A 14 -9.49 12.94 15.69
CA LEU A 14 -9.48 12.08 16.85
C LEU A 14 -8.50 12.73 17.82
N PRO A 15 -8.85 12.85 19.11
CA PRO A 15 -7.86 13.30 20.08
C PRO A 15 -6.67 12.38 19.85
N ALA A 16 -5.51 12.98 19.55
CA ALA A 16 -4.26 12.34 19.88
C ALA A 16 -4.46 11.90 21.32
N PHE A 17 -4.64 10.60 21.56
CA PHE A 17 -4.80 10.10 22.91
C PHE A 17 -3.50 10.50 23.59
N ALA A 18 -3.57 11.59 24.37
CA ALA A 18 -2.45 12.13 25.12
C ALA A 18 -2.13 11.25 26.34
N GLY A 19 -2.34 9.94 26.21
CA GLY A 19 -1.99 8.92 27.17
C GLY A 19 -0.87 8.09 26.58
N LYS A 20 0.20 7.88 27.36
CA LYS A 20 1.21 6.87 27.03
C LYS A 20 0.52 5.50 27.03
N TYR A 21 0.72 4.72 25.98
CA TYR A 21 0.30 3.31 25.98
C TYR A 21 1.18 2.53 26.96
N SER A 22 0.62 1.52 27.62
CA SER A 22 1.39 0.68 28.55
C SER A 22 2.39 -0.26 27.87
N GLY A 23 2.32 -0.36 26.54
CA GLY A 23 3.20 -1.18 25.70
C GLY A 23 2.47 -1.72 24.47
N CYS A 24 3.13 -2.60 23.73
CA CYS A 24 2.58 -3.15 22.48
C CYS A 24 1.34 -4.02 22.65
N GLU A 25 1.17 -4.58 23.86
CA GLU A 25 -0.01 -5.36 24.26
C GLU A 25 -1.17 -4.51 24.80
N ASP A 26 -1.00 -3.18 24.89
CA ASP A 26 -2.07 -2.28 25.36
C ASP A 26 -3.30 -2.40 24.44
N PRO A 27 -4.49 -2.76 24.98
CA PRO A 27 -5.71 -2.89 24.21
C PRO A 27 -6.12 -1.59 23.49
N GLN A 28 -5.85 -0.41 24.07
CA GLN A 28 -6.14 0.88 23.46
C GLN A 28 -5.23 1.12 22.25
N TYR A 29 -3.95 0.74 22.36
CA TYR A 29 -3.01 0.83 21.24
C TYR A 29 -3.42 -0.08 20.08
N LYS A 30 -3.73 -1.35 20.38
CA LYS A 30 -4.22 -2.30 19.38
C LYS A 30 -5.50 -1.82 18.71
N ALA A 31 -6.44 -1.27 19.49
CA ALA A 31 -7.68 -0.69 18.95
C ALA A 31 -7.42 0.54 18.06
N TYR A 32 -6.47 1.40 18.44
CA TYR A 32 -6.04 2.52 17.61
C TYR A 32 -5.49 2.04 16.25
N VAL A 33 -4.54 1.11 16.26
CA VAL A 33 -3.97 0.56 15.01
C VAL A 33 -5.05 -0.11 14.16
N ALA A 34 -5.91 -0.94 14.76
CA ALA A 34 -7.01 -1.59 14.05
C ALA A 34 -7.96 -0.58 13.39
N LYS A 35 -8.32 0.51 14.09
CA LYS A 35 -9.15 1.59 13.54
C LYS A 35 -8.49 2.26 12.34
N ARG A 36 -7.18 2.46 12.38
CA ARG A 36 -6.42 3.06 11.29
C ARG A 36 -6.36 2.14 10.07
N LEU A 37 -6.09 0.85 10.28
CA LEU A 37 -6.11 -0.14 9.20
C LEU A 37 -7.49 -0.23 8.54
N ALA A 38 -8.57 -0.27 9.32
CA ALA A 38 -9.94 -0.25 8.80
C ALA A 38 -10.25 1.04 8.01
N PHE A 39 -9.75 2.19 8.45
CA PHE A 39 -9.88 3.44 7.70
C PHE A 39 -9.17 3.36 6.34
N TYR A 40 -7.94 2.84 6.30
CA TYR A 40 -7.21 2.67 5.04
C TYR A 40 -7.93 1.69 4.10
N GLU A 41 -8.38 0.56 4.63
CA GLU A 41 -9.13 -0.44 3.86
C GLU A 41 -10.35 0.17 3.17
N LYS A 42 -11.17 0.88 3.97
CA LYS A 42 -12.33 1.60 3.46
C LYS A 42 -11.94 2.62 2.38
N SER A 43 -10.92 3.44 2.62
CA SER A 43 -10.51 4.46 1.64
C SER A 43 -10.00 3.84 0.33
N TYR A 44 -9.29 2.71 0.39
CA TYR A 44 -8.82 2.03 -0.82
C TYR A 44 -9.98 1.42 -1.61
N LYS A 45 -10.96 0.83 -0.92
CA LYS A 45 -12.17 0.31 -1.56
C LYS A 45 -12.99 1.41 -2.21
N GLU A 46 -13.20 2.52 -1.51
CA GLU A 46 -13.92 3.69 -2.06
C GLU A 46 -13.21 4.29 -3.27
N HIS A 47 -11.88 4.31 -3.28
CA HIS A 47 -11.10 4.74 -4.45
C HIS A 47 -11.33 3.81 -5.64
N TYR A 48 -11.33 2.49 -5.41
CA TYR A 48 -11.58 1.52 -6.46
C TYR A 48 -13.01 1.61 -7.00
N ASP A 49 -14.01 1.74 -6.13
CA ASP A 49 -15.41 1.90 -6.52
C ASP A 49 -15.62 3.15 -7.37
N LYS A 50 -14.93 4.23 -7.03
CA LYS A 50 -14.93 5.44 -7.86
C LYS A 50 -14.33 5.17 -9.25
N ALA A 51 -13.22 4.45 -9.33
CA ALA A 51 -12.60 4.10 -10.61
C ALA A 51 -13.51 3.20 -11.47
N LEU A 52 -14.28 2.30 -10.86
CA LEU A 52 -15.28 1.50 -11.57
C LEU A 52 -16.41 2.37 -12.13
N ASN A 53 -16.93 3.33 -11.35
CA ASN A 53 -17.94 4.28 -11.85
C ASN A 53 -17.39 5.14 -13.01
N GLU A 54 -16.13 5.54 -12.95
CA GLU A 54 -15.48 6.29 -14.05
C GLU A 54 -15.36 5.45 -15.34
N LEU A 55 -15.29 4.12 -15.24
CA LEU A 55 -15.31 3.24 -16.42
C LEU A 55 -16.68 3.14 -17.10
N ASP A 56 -17.77 3.37 -16.36
CA ASP A 56 -19.12 3.40 -16.93
C ASP A 56 -19.29 4.62 -17.86
N ASP A 57 -18.71 5.76 -17.47
CA ASP A 57 -18.72 7.00 -18.24
C ASP A 57 -17.69 6.99 -19.39
N SER A 58 -16.48 6.46 -19.14
CA SER A 58 -15.37 6.40 -20.10
C SER A 58 -14.78 4.99 -20.11
N PRO A 59 -15.27 4.09 -20.99
CA PRO A 59 -14.77 2.73 -21.06
C PRO A 59 -13.27 2.69 -21.36
N TYR A 60 -12.53 1.82 -20.66
CA TYR A 60 -11.07 1.69 -20.79
C TYR A 60 -10.60 1.64 -22.25
N GLU A 61 -11.31 0.92 -23.13
CA GLU A 61 -10.88 0.76 -24.52
C GLU A 61 -10.89 2.08 -25.31
N ASN A 62 -11.76 3.02 -24.94
CA ASN A 62 -11.92 4.33 -25.56
C ASN A 62 -10.91 5.36 -25.03
N MET A 63 -10.23 5.06 -23.92
CA MET A 63 -9.24 5.96 -23.31
C MET A 63 -8.00 6.13 -24.18
N GLY A 64 -7.40 7.33 -24.13
CA GLY A 64 -6.08 7.58 -24.69
C GLY A 64 -4.97 6.86 -23.90
N LEU A 65 -3.79 6.64 -24.51
CA LEU A 65 -2.69 5.90 -23.87
C LEU A 65 -2.28 6.44 -22.49
N SER A 66 -2.22 7.76 -22.33
CA SER A 66 -1.88 8.40 -21.05
C SER A 66 -2.92 8.11 -19.96
N GLU A 67 -4.21 8.11 -20.34
CA GLU A 67 -5.32 7.82 -19.44
C GLU A 67 -5.37 6.33 -19.09
N LYS A 68 -5.17 5.44 -20.07
CA LYS A 68 -4.99 3.98 -19.84
C LYS A 68 -3.89 3.71 -18.81
N ARG A 69 -2.72 4.34 -18.98
CA ARG A 69 -1.61 4.20 -18.03
C ARG A 69 -1.95 4.71 -16.64
N ARG A 70 -2.59 5.87 -16.54
CA ARG A 70 -3.00 6.43 -15.24
C ARG A 70 -4.00 5.49 -14.55
N PHE A 71 -5.02 5.03 -15.29
CA PHE A 71 -6.01 4.10 -14.79
C PHE A 71 -5.35 2.83 -14.23
N LEU A 72 -4.46 2.20 -15.00
CA LEU A 72 -3.78 0.97 -14.59
C LEU A 72 -2.84 1.20 -13.41
N ASN A 73 -2.04 2.27 -13.41
CA ASN A 73 -1.14 2.59 -12.30
C ASN A 73 -1.89 2.72 -10.96
N SER A 74 -3.08 3.33 -10.98
CA SER A 74 -3.89 3.52 -9.77
C SER A 74 -4.69 2.28 -9.36
N ASN A 75 -5.07 1.41 -10.30
CA ASN A 75 -6.05 0.36 -10.05
C ASN A 75 -5.53 -1.07 -10.14
N ILE A 76 -4.28 -1.31 -10.57
CA ILE A 76 -3.76 -2.68 -10.70
C ILE A 76 -3.77 -3.43 -9.36
N VAL A 77 -3.23 -2.83 -8.30
CA VAL A 77 -3.24 -3.41 -6.94
C VAL A 77 -4.67 -3.43 -6.39
N LEU A 78 -5.47 -2.39 -6.62
CA LEU A 78 -6.83 -2.32 -6.09
C LEU A 78 -7.75 -3.39 -6.69
N SER A 79 -7.67 -3.64 -7.99
CA SER A 79 -8.43 -4.71 -8.65
C SER A 79 -8.02 -6.09 -8.13
N ALA A 80 -6.74 -6.33 -7.87
CA ALA A 80 -6.29 -7.58 -7.24
C ALA A 80 -6.81 -7.76 -5.81
N ARG A 81 -7.06 -6.67 -5.09
CA ARG A 81 -7.56 -6.69 -3.71
C ARG A 81 -9.08 -6.81 -3.61
N PHE A 82 -9.81 -6.15 -4.49
CA PHE A 82 -11.24 -5.88 -4.32
C PHE A 82 -12.12 -6.42 -5.44
N ASP A 83 -11.53 -6.96 -6.50
CA ASP A 83 -12.25 -7.51 -7.66
C ASP A 83 -11.95 -9.00 -7.85
N SER A 84 -12.55 -9.58 -8.87
CA SER A 84 -12.25 -10.91 -9.35
C SER A 84 -10.81 -11.03 -9.85
N LYS A 85 -10.23 -12.22 -9.68
CA LYS A 85 -8.95 -12.59 -10.28
C LYS A 85 -8.90 -12.32 -11.79
N GLU A 86 -10.00 -12.54 -12.51
CA GLU A 86 -10.08 -12.27 -13.95
C GLU A 86 -9.85 -10.80 -14.28
N VAL A 87 -10.52 -9.88 -13.58
CA VAL A 87 -10.34 -8.44 -13.77
C VAL A 87 -8.93 -8.00 -13.40
N ALA A 88 -8.39 -8.51 -12.29
CA ALA A 88 -7.03 -8.21 -11.87
C ALA A 88 -5.98 -8.66 -12.89
N LEU A 89 -6.08 -9.91 -13.39
CA LEU A 89 -5.20 -10.44 -14.43
C LEU A 89 -5.33 -9.67 -15.74
N LYS A 90 -6.55 -9.26 -16.12
CA LYS A 90 -6.77 -8.43 -17.29
C LYS A 90 -6.03 -7.09 -17.19
N ASN A 91 -6.04 -6.45 -16.03
CA ASN A 91 -5.32 -5.19 -15.81
C ASN A 91 -3.79 -5.39 -15.79
N ILE A 92 -3.30 -6.49 -15.20
CA ILE A 92 -1.87 -6.87 -15.26
C ILE A 92 -1.43 -7.02 -16.72
N ASN A 93 -2.15 -7.84 -17.51
CA ASN A 93 -1.81 -8.08 -18.91
C ASN A 93 -1.81 -6.78 -19.73
N ARG A 94 -2.79 -5.89 -19.50
CA ARG A 94 -2.87 -4.59 -20.18
C ARG A 94 -1.66 -3.70 -19.90
N ILE A 95 -1.18 -3.63 -18.64
CA ILE A 95 -0.03 -2.79 -18.34
C ILE A 95 1.28 -3.41 -18.83
N GLU A 96 1.40 -4.74 -18.81
CA GLU A 96 2.57 -5.44 -19.35
C GLU A 96 2.69 -5.22 -20.86
N LEU A 97 1.57 -5.34 -21.61
CA LEU A 97 1.53 -5.01 -23.04
C LEU A 97 1.92 -3.56 -23.32
N ILE A 98 1.41 -2.59 -22.54
CA ILE A 98 1.81 -1.19 -22.67
C ILE A 98 3.31 -1.00 -22.40
N GLN A 99 3.88 -1.80 -21.49
CA GLN A 99 5.30 -1.70 -21.16
C GLN A 99 6.21 -2.29 -22.23
N GLU A 100 5.80 -3.28 -23.02
CA GLU A 100 6.66 -3.94 -24.02
C GLU A 100 7.33 -2.96 -24.97
N ASP A 101 6.62 -1.91 -25.37
CA ASP A 101 7.11 -0.88 -26.30
C ASP A 101 7.87 0.27 -25.62
N MET A 102 7.98 0.26 -24.29
CA MET A 102 8.55 1.38 -23.53
C MET A 102 10.09 1.30 -23.39
N PRO A 103 10.78 2.45 -23.25
CA PRO A 103 12.19 2.46 -22.90
C PRO A 103 12.47 1.76 -21.57
N PHE A 104 13.66 1.16 -21.44
CA PHE A 104 14.07 0.37 -20.28
C PHE A 104 13.85 1.08 -18.93
N TYR A 105 14.16 2.37 -18.83
CA TYR A 105 14.00 3.13 -17.58
C TYR A 105 12.54 3.27 -17.12
N ILE A 106 11.57 3.21 -18.04
CA ILE A 106 10.15 3.16 -17.67
C ILE A 106 9.74 1.74 -17.28
N LYS A 107 10.26 0.73 -17.98
CA LYS A 107 10.03 -0.69 -17.67
C LYS A 107 10.54 -1.07 -16.27
N SER A 108 11.64 -0.48 -15.81
CA SER A 108 12.24 -0.78 -14.50
C SER A 108 11.77 0.14 -13.36
N GLY A 109 10.66 0.86 -13.54
CA GLY A 109 10.13 1.84 -12.58
C GLY A 109 9.13 1.26 -11.57
N ASP A 110 8.00 1.94 -11.39
CA ASP A 110 6.95 1.54 -10.43
C ASP A 110 6.18 0.29 -10.85
N ILE A 111 6.10 0.03 -12.14
CA ILE A 111 5.16 -0.96 -12.66
C ILE A 111 5.53 -2.39 -12.28
N PRO A 112 6.80 -2.86 -12.41
CA PRO A 112 7.17 -4.18 -11.93
C PRO A 112 6.83 -4.39 -10.46
N HIS A 113 7.04 -3.35 -9.64
CA HIS A 113 6.67 -3.36 -8.24
C HIS A 113 5.16 -3.57 -8.07
N LEU A 114 4.33 -2.72 -8.69
CA LEU A 114 2.88 -2.80 -8.59
C LEU A 114 2.29 -4.11 -9.16
N VAL A 115 2.83 -4.62 -10.27
CA VAL A 115 2.42 -5.89 -10.89
C VAL A 115 2.68 -7.05 -9.94
N ASN A 116 3.87 -7.13 -9.34
CA ASN A 116 4.20 -8.18 -8.40
C ASN A 116 3.38 -8.06 -7.11
N ILE A 117 3.12 -6.86 -6.60
CA ILE A 117 2.19 -6.67 -5.48
C ILE A 117 0.78 -7.16 -5.83
N ALA A 118 0.29 -6.86 -7.03
CA ALA A 118 -1.02 -7.33 -7.50
C ALA A 118 -1.07 -8.87 -7.62
N ARG A 119 -0.02 -9.50 -8.17
CA ARG A 119 0.11 -10.98 -8.20
C ARG A 119 0.14 -11.57 -6.79
N GLY A 120 0.84 -10.92 -5.86
CA GLY A 120 0.88 -11.33 -4.45
C GLY A 120 -0.50 -11.28 -3.80
N TRP A 121 -1.29 -10.25 -4.08
CA TRP A 121 -2.68 -10.19 -3.63
C TRP A 121 -3.58 -11.27 -4.24
N ILE A 122 -3.42 -11.56 -5.53
CA ILE A 122 -4.15 -12.67 -6.18
C ILE A 122 -3.82 -13.99 -5.49
N ALA A 123 -2.53 -14.30 -5.29
CA ALA A 123 -2.09 -15.52 -4.62
C ALA A 123 -2.63 -15.62 -3.18
N LEU A 124 -2.54 -14.52 -2.42
CA LEU A 124 -3.04 -14.47 -1.05
C LEU A 124 -4.55 -14.72 -0.97
N ASN A 125 -5.32 -14.14 -1.89
CA ASN A 125 -6.77 -14.34 -1.98
C ASN A 125 -7.16 -15.79 -2.36
N GLU A 126 -6.26 -16.52 -3.01
CA GLU A 126 -6.40 -17.94 -3.32
C GLU A 126 -5.92 -18.85 -2.19
N GLY A 127 -5.39 -18.29 -1.10
CA GLY A 127 -4.85 -19.02 0.04
C GLY A 127 -3.42 -19.52 -0.15
N ASP A 128 -2.72 -19.05 -1.20
CA ASP A 128 -1.32 -19.38 -1.46
C ASP A 128 -0.39 -18.31 -0.85
N GLU A 129 -0.16 -18.43 0.46
CA GLU A 129 0.69 -17.51 1.23
C GLU A 129 2.16 -17.57 0.77
N GLU A 130 2.65 -18.73 0.34
CA GLU A 130 4.02 -18.91 -0.14
C GLU A 130 4.24 -18.14 -1.44
N ALA A 131 3.34 -18.29 -2.42
CA ALA A 131 3.41 -17.52 -3.66
C ALA A 131 3.20 -16.01 -3.40
N ALA A 132 2.32 -15.65 -2.47
CA ALA A 132 2.12 -14.24 -2.09
C ALA A 132 3.42 -13.60 -1.55
N ILE A 133 4.15 -14.31 -0.71
CA ILE A 133 5.47 -13.89 -0.21
C ILE A 133 6.50 -13.83 -1.33
N GLY A 134 6.54 -14.84 -2.22
CA GLY A 134 7.43 -14.84 -3.37
C GLY A 134 7.25 -13.59 -4.24
N TYR A 135 6.00 -13.28 -4.59
CA TYR A 135 5.67 -12.06 -5.35
C TYR A 135 5.97 -10.77 -4.57
N LEU A 136 5.76 -10.74 -3.24
CA LEU A 136 6.14 -9.59 -2.43
C LEU A 136 7.65 -9.31 -2.55
N LEU A 137 8.50 -10.33 -2.43
CA LEU A 137 9.95 -10.17 -2.52
C LEU A 137 10.39 -9.80 -3.94
N ASP A 138 9.81 -10.43 -4.96
CA ASP A 138 10.05 -10.10 -6.36
C ASP A 138 9.66 -8.66 -6.71
N SER A 139 8.67 -8.08 -6.01
CA SER A 139 8.31 -6.67 -6.20
C SER A 139 9.43 -5.70 -5.83
N THR A 140 10.43 -6.14 -5.06
CA THR A 140 11.60 -5.33 -4.70
C THR A 140 12.71 -5.39 -5.75
N ASN A 141 12.62 -6.31 -6.72
CA ASN A 141 13.55 -6.41 -7.85
C ASN A 141 13.22 -5.33 -8.92
N THR A 142 13.45 -4.08 -8.55
CA THR A 142 13.25 -2.90 -9.39
C THR A 142 14.45 -1.97 -9.27
N ASN A 143 14.74 -1.20 -10.32
CA ASN A 143 15.76 -0.13 -10.25
C ASN A 143 15.25 1.10 -9.48
N GLY A 144 13.99 1.06 -9.02
CA GLY A 144 13.32 2.18 -8.37
C GLY A 144 12.81 3.21 -9.36
N SER A 145 12.22 4.26 -8.82
CA SER A 145 11.73 5.41 -9.58
C SER A 145 11.69 6.65 -8.66
N PRO A 146 11.49 7.85 -9.21
CA PRO A 146 11.21 9.03 -8.39
C PRO A 146 10.01 8.86 -7.44
N VAL A 147 8.99 8.09 -7.85
CA VAL A 147 7.79 7.81 -7.04
C VAL A 147 8.14 6.87 -5.90
N LEU A 148 8.75 5.70 -6.20
CA LEU A 148 9.18 4.73 -5.19
C LEU A 148 10.20 5.33 -4.22
N GLY A 149 11.13 6.16 -4.71
CA GLY A 149 12.13 6.83 -3.87
C GLY A 149 11.55 7.90 -2.94
N SER A 150 10.43 8.53 -3.32
CA SER A 150 9.81 9.59 -2.54
C SER A 150 8.73 9.05 -1.58
N PHE A 151 7.79 8.26 -2.10
CA PHE A 151 6.62 7.79 -1.36
C PHE A 151 6.81 6.39 -0.76
N GLY A 152 7.83 5.66 -1.23
CA GLY A 152 8.13 4.31 -0.81
C GLY A 152 7.34 3.25 -1.57
N PRO A 153 7.61 1.98 -1.26
CA PRO A 153 6.91 0.86 -1.87
C PRO A 153 5.46 0.77 -1.37
N ASP A 154 4.68 -0.10 -2.02
CA ASP A 154 3.38 -0.51 -1.51
C ASP A 154 3.53 -1.10 -0.10
N LYS A 155 2.55 -0.85 0.75
CA LYS A 155 2.54 -1.33 2.15
C LYS A 155 1.28 -2.11 2.47
N THR A 156 0.41 -2.32 1.48
CA THR A 156 -0.89 -2.96 1.67
C THR A 156 -0.73 -4.45 1.88
N LEU A 157 0.10 -5.12 1.08
CA LEU A 157 0.32 -6.56 1.20
C LEU A 157 1.05 -6.93 2.50
N ILE A 158 2.09 -6.18 2.86
CA ILE A 158 2.84 -6.44 4.11
C ILE A 158 2.01 -6.23 5.37
N ARG A 159 0.96 -5.39 5.34
CA ARG A 159 0.05 -5.24 6.49
C ARG A 159 -0.63 -6.56 6.80
N VAL A 160 -1.19 -7.21 5.78
CA VAL A 160 -1.92 -8.47 5.95
C VAL A 160 -0.97 -9.60 6.28
N LEU A 161 0.15 -9.71 5.56
CA LEU A 161 1.16 -10.73 5.84
C LEU A 161 1.74 -10.61 7.26
N TYR A 162 1.94 -9.38 7.75
CA TYR A 162 2.35 -9.16 9.14
C TYR A 162 1.27 -9.60 10.13
N GLN A 163 -0.01 -9.27 9.87
CA GLN A 163 -1.13 -9.69 10.72
C GLN A 163 -1.33 -11.21 10.75
N GLN A 164 -0.94 -11.91 9.68
CA GLN A 164 -0.92 -13.38 9.58
C GLN A 164 0.33 -14.01 10.20
N GLY A 165 1.30 -13.20 10.64
CA GLY A 165 2.50 -13.68 11.34
C GLY A 165 3.72 -13.95 10.45
N HIS A 166 3.69 -13.56 9.17
CA HIS A 166 4.82 -13.70 8.25
C HIS A 166 5.90 -12.63 8.47
N ASN A 167 6.40 -12.52 9.70
CA ASN A 167 7.33 -11.47 10.13
C ASN A 167 8.63 -11.45 9.34
N ASP A 168 9.20 -12.63 9.04
CA ASP A 168 10.48 -12.74 8.33
C ASP A 168 10.38 -12.19 6.90
N ALA A 169 9.31 -12.55 6.17
CA ALA A 169 9.02 -12.03 4.84
C ALA A 169 8.86 -10.51 4.85
N VAL A 170 8.16 -9.96 5.84
CA VAL A 170 7.98 -8.51 5.99
C VAL A 170 9.30 -7.81 6.29
N LEU A 171 10.15 -8.37 7.16
CA LEU A 171 11.48 -7.83 7.47
C LEU A 171 12.40 -7.83 6.25
N GLU A 172 12.36 -8.90 5.45
CA GLU A 172 13.12 -9.01 4.22
C GLU A 172 12.65 -8.00 3.18
N TYR A 173 11.34 -7.86 2.96
CA TYR A 173 10.78 -6.85 2.09
C TYR A 173 11.20 -5.42 2.47
N LEU A 174 11.13 -5.09 3.77
CA LEU A 174 11.57 -3.79 4.27
C LEU A 174 13.07 -3.56 4.02
N LYS A 175 13.89 -4.61 4.11
CA LYS A 175 15.33 -4.56 3.79
C LYS A 175 15.59 -4.31 2.32
N SER A 176 14.98 -5.09 1.45
CA SER A 176 15.18 -4.95 0.01
C SER A 176 14.64 -3.61 -0.51
N SER A 177 13.60 -3.07 0.12
CA SER A 177 13.06 -1.76 -0.20
C SER A 177 14.05 -0.60 0.04
N GLU A 178 15.05 -0.76 0.91
CA GLU A 178 16.09 0.26 1.13
C GLU A 178 16.94 0.52 -0.12
N LEU A 179 16.94 -0.38 -1.11
CA LEU A 179 17.69 -0.18 -2.35
C LEU A 179 17.15 1.00 -3.17
N PHE A 180 15.84 1.23 -3.12
CA PHE A 180 15.18 2.29 -3.87
C PHE A 180 14.48 3.32 -2.99
N TRP A 181 14.27 3.05 -1.70
CA TRP A 181 13.62 3.95 -0.74
C TRP A 181 14.54 4.25 0.44
N ASN A 182 15.44 5.23 0.25
CA ASN A 182 16.62 5.43 1.11
C ASN A 182 16.85 6.87 1.59
N THR A 183 15.82 7.72 1.51
CA THR A 183 15.83 9.04 2.17
C THR A 183 15.97 8.90 3.68
N GLU A 184 16.37 9.96 4.38
CA GLU A 184 16.49 9.92 5.86
C GLU A 184 15.17 9.56 6.54
N SER A 185 14.04 10.07 6.04
CA SER A 185 12.72 9.72 6.53
C SER A 185 12.37 8.27 6.26
N ALA A 186 12.66 7.75 5.06
CA ALA A 186 12.43 6.34 4.71
C ALA A 186 13.20 5.39 5.64
N LYS A 187 14.49 5.66 5.86
CA LYS A 187 15.33 4.90 6.78
C LYS A 187 14.76 4.92 8.19
N SER A 188 14.36 6.10 8.68
CA SER A 188 13.71 6.24 9.99
C SER A 188 12.42 5.42 10.11
N TYR A 189 11.58 5.41 9.07
CA TYR A 189 10.37 4.58 9.06
C TYR A 189 10.68 3.08 9.11
N ILE A 190 11.61 2.61 8.28
CA ILE A 190 12.02 1.21 8.24
C ILE A 190 12.61 0.76 9.58
N GLU A 191 13.47 1.57 10.20
CA GLU A 191 14.04 1.30 11.52
C GLU A 191 12.95 1.15 12.60
N VAL A 192 11.99 2.08 12.62
CA VAL A 192 10.84 2.06 13.53
C VAL A 192 10.04 0.77 13.33
N TRP A 193 9.67 0.44 12.10
CA TRP A 193 8.87 -0.76 11.83
C TRP A 193 9.61 -2.05 12.17
N ARG A 194 10.91 -2.16 11.86
CA ARG A 194 11.72 -3.31 12.29
C ARG A 194 11.77 -3.46 13.81
N LYS A 195 11.89 -2.36 14.54
CA LYS A 195 11.90 -2.37 16.00
C LYS A 195 10.55 -2.80 16.56
N MET A 196 9.45 -2.33 15.97
CA MET A 196 8.09 -2.73 16.34
C MET A 196 7.81 -4.20 16.02
N ILE A 197 8.25 -4.71 14.87
CA ILE A 197 8.13 -6.14 14.51
C ILE A 197 8.84 -7.01 15.56
N LYS A 198 10.07 -6.65 15.94
CA LYS A 198 10.84 -7.38 16.97
C LYS A 198 10.17 -7.39 18.35
N ASN A 199 9.30 -6.41 18.63
CA ASN A 199 8.55 -6.31 19.88
C ASN A 199 7.09 -6.77 19.73
N ASN A 200 6.73 -7.40 18.60
CA ASN A 200 5.39 -7.91 18.30
C ASN A 200 4.27 -6.85 18.45
N CYS A 201 4.55 -5.62 18.07
CA CYS A 201 3.58 -4.53 18.16
C CYS A 201 2.58 -4.57 17.01
N ALA A 202 1.35 -4.09 17.21
CA ALA A 202 0.49 -3.79 16.07
C ALA A 202 1.13 -2.66 15.23
N ILE A 203 1.15 -2.75 13.90
CA ILE A 203 1.85 -1.79 13.02
C ILE A 203 0.90 -1.32 11.91
N GLN A 204 0.90 -0.02 11.61
CA GLN A 204 0.15 0.54 10.48
C GLN A 204 0.95 0.53 9.18
N PHE A 205 2.27 0.51 9.27
CA PHE A 205 3.22 0.79 8.19
C PHE A 205 2.96 2.18 7.61
N GLN A 206 2.92 3.17 8.51
CA GLN A 206 2.67 4.57 8.19
C GLN A 206 3.51 5.48 9.08
N PHE A 207 3.62 6.76 8.71
CA PHE A 207 4.43 7.73 9.47
C PHE A 207 3.99 7.86 10.94
N TYR A 208 2.71 7.64 11.26
CA TYR A 208 2.19 7.71 12.63
C TYR A 208 2.88 6.73 13.58
N ASP A 209 3.43 5.62 13.07
CA ASP A 209 4.17 4.65 13.87
C ASP A 209 5.42 5.28 14.51
N THR A 210 6.01 6.32 13.89
CA THR A 210 7.15 7.06 14.47
C THR A 210 6.78 7.90 15.70
N THR A 211 5.49 8.22 15.85
CA THR A 211 4.97 8.85 17.07
C THR A 211 4.61 7.78 18.08
N SER A 212 3.89 6.75 17.66
CA SER A 212 3.46 5.65 18.53
C SER A 212 4.63 4.92 19.19
N ILE A 213 5.75 4.71 18.49
CA ILE A 213 6.91 4.02 19.07
C ILE A 213 7.47 4.74 20.31
N LYS A 214 7.42 6.07 20.35
CA LYS A 214 7.84 6.88 21.51
C LYS A 214 6.86 6.73 22.68
N GLU A 215 5.57 6.68 22.39
CA GLU A 215 4.51 6.49 23.39
C GLU A 215 4.57 5.09 24.01
N LEU A 216 5.01 4.10 23.23
CA LEU A 216 5.24 2.72 23.66
C LEU A 216 6.53 2.54 24.48
N GLY A 217 7.36 3.58 24.61
CA GLY A 217 8.63 3.52 25.33
C GLY A 217 9.69 2.67 24.63
N LEU A 218 9.57 2.49 23.31
CA LEU A 218 10.50 1.72 22.49
C LEU A 218 11.64 2.59 21.97
#